data_AF-A0A350XHP1-F1
#
_entry.id   AF-A0A350XHP1-F1
#
_cell.length_a   1.000
_cell.length_b   1.000
_cell.length_c   1.000
_cell.angle_alpha   90.00
_cell.angle_beta   90.00
_cell.angle_gamma   90.00
#
_symmetry.space_group_name_H-M   'P 1'
#
loop_
_entity.id
_entity.type
_entity.pdbx_description
1 polymer ?
#
loop_
_entity_poly.entity_id
_entity_poly.type
_entity_poly.pdbx_seq_one_letter_code
_entity_poly.pdbx_strand_id
1 'polypeptide(L)'
;QTRRTIYRGGYLQFENLTYRGEHLAGYAGESVVLRYDPRDITTILVYRSESGKEVFLARAYAQDLETEQLALDEAKASIRRIREAGKTVSNRSILAEVQERETFLTQKKTKKERQKEEQAEVRKVKPQLPVEPEEIEVASIQNEAEPGMPEVFDYDQMRADYGW
;
A
#
# COMPACT_ATOMS: atom_id res chain seq x y z
N GLN A 1 -36.75 -2.53 16.09
CA GLN A 1 -37.38 -1.64 15.10
C GLN A 1 -36.31 -0.68 14.60
N THR A 2 -35.99 -0.70 13.30
CA THR A 2 -34.91 0.13 12.74
C THR A 2 -35.53 1.12 11.76
N ARG A 3 -35.24 2.42 11.96
CA ARG A 3 -35.68 3.49 11.06
C ARG A 3 -34.61 3.78 10.01
N ARG A 4 -35.01 3.80 8.75
CA ARG A 4 -34.15 4.09 7.59
C ARG A 4 -34.88 5.02 6.62
N THR A 5 -34.15 5.56 5.65
CA THR A 5 -34.69 6.46 4.64
C THR A 5 -34.54 5.80 3.28
N ILE A 6 -35.57 5.89 2.45
CA ILE A 6 -35.52 5.36 1.08
C ILE A 6 -34.74 6.33 0.20
N TYR A 7 -33.75 5.82 -0.53
CA TYR A 7 -32.97 6.60 -1.48
C TYR A 7 -33.69 6.72 -2.83
N ARG A 8 -33.24 7.69 -3.62
CA ARG A 8 -33.71 7.88 -4.99
C ARG A 8 -33.49 6.60 -5.79
N GLY A 9 -34.52 6.12 -6.50
CA GLY A 9 -34.49 4.85 -7.23
C GLY A 9 -35.01 3.64 -6.43
N GLY A 10 -35.50 3.84 -5.21
CA GLY A 10 -36.15 2.77 -4.42
C GLY A 10 -35.17 1.86 -3.69
N TYR A 11 -33.95 2.34 -3.46
CA TYR A 11 -32.93 1.62 -2.70
C TYR A 11 -32.98 1.95 -1.21
N LEU A 12 -32.52 1.02 -0.39
CA LEU A 12 -32.48 1.17 1.06
C LEU A 12 -31.24 0.46 1.60
N GLN A 13 -30.55 1.06 2.57
CA GLN A 13 -29.36 0.44 3.17
C GLN A 13 -29.63 -0.03 4.61
N PHE A 14 -29.29 -1.28 4.90
CA PHE A 14 -29.39 -1.86 6.24
C PHE A 14 -28.30 -2.93 6.45
N GLU A 15 -27.55 -2.85 7.57
CA GLU A 15 -26.46 -3.79 7.92
C GLU A 15 -25.46 -4.02 6.77
N ASN A 16 -25.03 -2.93 6.13
CA ASN A 16 -24.12 -2.93 4.98
C ASN A 16 -24.63 -3.68 3.74
N LEU A 17 -25.92 -3.98 3.68
CA LEU A 17 -26.59 -4.52 2.50
C LEU A 17 -27.49 -3.46 1.87
N THR A 18 -27.57 -3.51 0.55
CA THR A 18 -28.46 -2.67 -0.25
C THR A 18 -29.68 -3.49 -0.60
N TYR A 19 -30.86 -2.95 -0.34
CA TYR A 19 -32.14 -3.58 -0.65
C TYR A 19 -32.86 -2.82 -1.73
N ARG A 20 -33.57 -3.54 -2.58
CA ARG A 20 -34.43 -2.99 -3.63
C ARG A 20 -35.82 -3.61 -3.53
N GLY A 21 -36.84 -2.77 -3.64
CA GLY A 21 -38.24 -3.19 -3.69
C GLY A 21 -38.95 -2.54 -4.86
N GLU A 22 -39.93 -3.25 -5.43
CA GLU A 22 -40.62 -2.85 -6.66
C GLU A 22 -41.31 -1.48 -6.54
N HIS A 23 -42.02 -1.25 -5.44
CA HIS A 23 -42.80 -0.02 -5.23
C HIS A 23 -42.09 1.04 -4.37
N LEU A 24 -40.84 0.80 -3.95
CA LEU A 24 -40.14 1.74 -3.07
C LEU A 24 -39.70 3.02 -3.78
N ALA A 25 -39.53 2.99 -5.11
CA ALA A 25 -39.08 4.16 -5.87
C ALA A 25 -40.04 5.35 -5.75
N GLY A 26 -41.35 5.11 -5.57
CA GLY A 26 -42.36 6.16 -5.37
C GLY A 26 -42.28 6.86 -4.00
N TYR A 27 -41.60 6.26 -3.02
CA TYR A 27 -41.48 6.78 -1.66
C TYR A 27 -40.07 7.30 -1.35
N ALA A 28 -39.32 7.72 -2.38
CA ALA A 28 -37.98 8.25 -2.23
C ALA A 28 -37.95 9.46 -1.28
N GLY A 29 -37.03 9.45 -0.31
CA GLY A 29 -36.90 10.49 0.72
C GLY A 29 -37.76 10.26 1.95
N GLU A 30 -38.70 9.30 1.91
CA GLU A 30 -39.50 8.97 3.08
C GLU A 30 -38.74 8.11 4.10
N SER A 31 -39.12 8.27 5.36
CA SER A 31 -38.56 7.48 6.44
C SER A 31 -39.46 6.31 6.79
N VAL A 32 -38.88 5.12 6.78
CA VAL A 32 -39.56 3.84 6.90
C VAL A 32 -39.02 3.02 8.06
N VAL A 33 -39.85 2.12 8.54
CA VAL A 33 -39.57 1.15 9.58
C VAL A 33 -39.37 -0.21 8.93
N LEU A 34 -38.31 -0.90 9.32
CA LEU A 34 -37.97 -2.22 8.80
C LEU A 34 -38.32 -3.32 9.80
N ARG A 35 -38.91 -4.39 9.27
CA ARG A 35 -39.09 -5.68 9.95
C ARG A 35 -38.40 -6.76 9.14
N TYR A 36 -37.71 -7.66 9.83
CA TYR A 36 -36.90 -8.71 9.22
C TYR A 36 -36.81 -9.89 10.19
N ASP A 37 -36.50 -11.08 9.66
CA ASP A 37 -36.16 -12.24 10.47
C ASP A 37 -34.65 -12.21 10.76
N PRO A 38 -34.19 -12.32 12.02
CA PRO A 38 -32.76 -12.40 12.31
C PRO A 38 -32.05 -13.60 11.66
N ARG A 39 -32.77 -14.68 11.32
CA ARG A 39 -32.20 -15.85 10.64
C ARG A 39 -31.99 -15.64 9.15
N ASP A 40 -32.79 -14.78 8.54
CA ASP A 40 -32.72 -14.45 7.13
C ASP A 40 -33.03 -12.96 6.92
N ILE A 41 -31.96 -12.18 6.76
CA ILE A 41 -32.06 -10.74 6.53
C ILE A 41 -32.22 -10.40 5.06
N THR A 42 -32.11 -11.36 4.14
CA THR A 42 -32.15 -11.11 2.69
C THR A 42 -33.48 -10.51 2.25
N THR A 43 -34.56 -10.85 2.96
CA THR A 43 -35.88 -10.27 2.74
C THR A 43 -36.28 -9.39 3.91
N ILE A 44 -36.63 -8.15 3.62
CA ILE A 44 -37.13 -7.20 4.61
C ILE A 44 -38.51 -6.67 4.23
N LEU A 45 -39.33 -6.45 5.25
CA LEU A 45 -40.64 -5.85 5.15
C LEU A 45 -40.54 -4.38 5.52
N VAL A 46 -40.97 -3.51 4.60
CA VAL A 46 -40.87 -2.06 4.74
C VAL A 46 -42.24 -1.50 5.11
N TYR A 47 -42.28 -0.74 6.20
CA TYR A 47 -43.48 -0.09 6.72
C TYR A 47 -43.29 1.42 6.78
N ARG A 48 -44.37 2.16 6.49
CA ARG A 48 -44.46 3.60 6.76
C ARG A 48 -45.16 3.83 8.09
N SER A 49 -44.72 4.83 8.84
CA SER A 49 -45.46 5.31 10.01
C SER A 49 -46.42 6.40 9.56
N GLU A 50 -47.71 6.11 9.50
CA GLU A 50 -48.77 7.08 9.22
C GLU A 50 -49.71 7.16 10.42
N SER A 51 -49.87 8.37 10.98
CA SER A 51 -50.83 8.64 12.07
C SER A 51 -50.75 7.65 13.24
N GLY A 52 -49.55 7.21 13.59
CA GLY A 52 -49.29 6.27 14.69
C GLY A 52 -49.53 4.79 14.34
N LYS A 53 -49.82 4.45 13.08
CA LYS A 53 -49.97 3.07 12.59
C LYS A 53 -48.87 2.74 11.58
N GLU A 54 -48.43 1.48 11.61
CA GLU A 54 -47.48 0.95 10.62
C GLU A 54 -48.26 0.44 9.39
N VAL A 55 -48.13 1.14 8.26
CA VAL A 55 -48.72 0.75 6.98
C VAL A 55 -47.67 0.02 6.17
N PHE A 56 -47.98 -1.21 5.74
CA PHE A 56 -47.09 -1.98 4.88
C PHE A 56 -46.95 -1.31 3.50
N LEU A 57 -45.72 -1.10 3.06
CA LEU A 57 -45.42 -0.53 1.75
C LEU A 57 -45.05 -1.63 0.75
N ALA A 58 -43.94 -2.33 1.01
CA ALA A 58 -43.39 -3.29 0.08
C ALA A 58 -42.45 -4.27 0.79
N ARG A 59 -42.19 -5.40 0.12
CA ARG A 59 -41.03 -6.26 0.39
C ARG A 59 -39.83 -5.70 -0.35
N ALA A 60 -38.67 -5.74 0.28
CA ALA A 60 -37.41 -5.43 -0.36
C ALA A 60 -36.45 -6.59 -0.20
N TYR A 61 -35.70 -6.86 -1.26
CA TYR A 61 -34.76 -7.97 -1.34
C TYR A 61 -33.34 -7.41 -1.37
N ALA A 62 -32.43 -8.09 -0.68
CA ALA A 62 -31.02 -7.76 -0.71
C ALA A 62 -30.49 -7.96 -2.13
N GLN A 63 -29.92 -6.90 -2.67
CA GLN A 63 -29.24 -6.94 -3.95
C GLN A 63 -28.02 -7.85 -3.86
N ASP A 64 -27.77 -8.61 -4.92
CA ASP A 64 -26.66 -9.57 -5.04
C ASP A 64 -26.75 -10.80 -4.12
N LEU A 65 -27.84 -10.95 -3.35
CA LEU A 65 -28.10 -12.10 -2.46
C LEU A 65 -29.47 -12.76 -2.72
N GLU A 66 -29.98 -12.67 -3.96
CA GLU A 66 -31.32 -13.16 -4.33
C GLU A 66 -31.45 -14.69 -4.23
N THR A 67 -30.33 -15.42 -4.37
CA THR A 67 -30.28 -16.89 -4.35
C THR A 67 -29.76 -17.47 -3.04
N GLU A 68 -29.34 -16.60 -2.11
CA GLU A 68 -28.68 -17.00 -0.87
C GLU A 68 -29.54 -16.64 0.34
N GLN A 69 -29.20 -17.21 1.50
CA GLN A 69 -29.77 -16.82 2.78
C GLN A 69 -28.65 -16.34 3.68
N LEU A 70 -28.87 -15.22 4.35
CA LEU A 70 -27.86 -14.61 5.20
C LEU A 70 -28.46 -14.26 6.56
N ALA A 71 -27.83 -14.71 7.63
CA ALA A 71 -28.25 -14.37 8.98
C ALA A 71 -27.71 -13.00 9.41
N LEU A 72 -28.41 -12.34 10.34
CA LEU A 72 -28.00 -11.04 10.86
C LEU A 72 -26.61 -11.07 11.51
N ASP A 73 -26.33 -12.14 12.25
CA ASP A 73 -25.06 -12.29 12.96
C ASP A 73 -23.90 -12.50 12.01
N GLU A 74 -24.13 -13.17 10.88
CA GLU A 74 -23.14 -13.37 9.84
C GLU A 74 -22.81 -12.07 9.11
N ALA A 75 -23.83 -11.28 8.75
CA ALA A 75 -23.62 -9.94 8.20
C ALA A 75 -22.84 -9.03 9.16
N LYS A 76 -23.14 -9.08 10.46
CA LYS A 76 -22.36 -8.32 11.46
C LYS A 76 -20.93 -8.85 11.60
N ALA A 77 -20.73 -10.16 11.52
CA ALA A 77 -19.41 -10.77 11.57
C ALA A 77 -18.58 -10.36 10.35
N SER A 78 -19.16 -10.29 9.15
CA SER A 78 -18.45 -9.84 7.95
C SER A 78 -18.04 -8.37 8.05
N ILE A 79 -18.92 -7.50 8.55
CA ILE A 79 -18.59 -6.09 8.82
C ILE A 79 -17.44 -5.96 9.82
N ARG A 80 -17.45 -6.75 10.90
CA ARG A 80 -16.36 -6.76 11.90
C ARG A 80 -15.05 -7.22 11.27
N ARG A 81 -15.06 -8.31 10.49
CA ARG A 81 -13.89 -8.82 9.76
C ARG A 81 -13.30 -7.76 8.83
N ILE A 82 -14.15 -7.08 8.02
CA ILE A 82 -13.72 -5.99 7.14
C ILE A 82 -13.08 -4.86 7.95
N ARG A 83 -13.68 -4.48 9.08
CA ARG A 83 -13.14 -3.41 9.94
C ARG A 83 -11.82 -3.81 10.59
N GLU A 84 -11.65 -5.06 11.00
CA GLU A 84 -10.41 -5.58 11.56
C GLU A 84 -9.29 -5.63 10.52
N ALA A 85 -9.58 -6.13 9.32
CA ALA A 85 -8.65 -6.07 8.19
C ALA A 85 -8.26 -4.61 7.88
N GLY A 86 -9.23 -3.69 7.85
CA GLY A 86 -8.97 -2.26 7.64
C GLY A 86 -8.10 -1.62 8.74
N LYS A 87 -8.16 -2.10 9.99
CA LYS A 87 -7.27 -1.60 11.06
C LYS A 87 -5.81 -2.00 10.83
N THR A 88 -5.54 -3.12 10.17
CA THR A 88 -4.16 -3.52 9.81
C THR A 88 -3.56 -2.55 8.79
N VAL A 89 -4.40 -2.01 7.89
CA VAL A 89 -4.05 -0.94 6.93
C VAL A 89 -4.39 0.43 7.54
N SER A 90 -3.81 0.73 8.70
CA SER A 90 -4.00 2.02 9.39
C SER A 90 -3.08 3.10 8.80
N ASN A 91 -3.43 4.38 8.96
CA ASN A 91 -2.57 5.51 8.58
C ASN A 91 -1.13 5.37 9.11
N ARG A 92 -0.94 4.70 10.26
CA ARG A 92 0.39 4.39 10.80
C ARG A 92 1.21 3.47 9.89
N SER A 93 0.60 2.45 9.27
CA SER A 93 1.32 1.52 8.39
C SER A 93 1.63 2.17 7.05
N ILE A 94 0.75 3.05 6.57
CA ILE A 94 1.03 3.91 5.41
C ILE A 94 2.19 4.86 5.69
N LEU A 95 2.21 5.54 6.86
CA LEU A 95 3.32 6.41 7.24
C LEU A 95 4.63 5.64 7.44
N ALA A 96 4.57 4.45 8.04
CA ALA A 96 5.74 3.59 8.20
C ALA A 96 6.32 3.16 6.84
N GLU A 97 5.47 2.74 5.91
CA GLU A 97 5.86 2.41 4.53
C GLU A 97 6.51 3.62 3.82
N VAL A 98 5.95 4.82 3.98
CA VAL A 98 6.54 6.04 3.41
C VAL A 98 7.91 6.33 4.04
N GLN A 99 8.03 6.24 5.36
CA GLN A 99 9.33 6.41 6.05
C GLN A 99 10.35 5.35 5.64
N GLU A 100 9.92 4.10 5.45
CA GLU A 100 10.77 3.02 4.98
C GLU A 100 11.29 3.28 3.56
N ARG A 101 10.45 3.81 2.67
CA ARG A 101 10.89 4.23 1.32
C ARG A 101 11.91 5.36 1.35
N GLU A 102 11.70 6.39 2.18
CA GLU A 102 12.64 7.51 2.35
C GLU A 102 13.98 7.04 2.95
N THR A 103 13.93 6.16 3.94
CA THR A 103 15.14 5.58 4.54
C THR A 103 15.88 4.63 3.57
N PHE A 104 15.16 3.87 2.75
CA PHE A 104 15.76 3.00 1.73
C PHE A 104 16.54 3.79 0.68
N LEU A 105 16.06 4.98 0.28
CA LEU A 105 16.77 5.86 -0.63
C LEU A 105 18.05 6.42 -0.01
N THR A 106 18.01 6.80 1.26
CA THR A 106 19.18 7.36 1.97
C THR A 106 20.22 6.30 2.36
N GLN A 107 19.81 5.05 2.60
CA GLN A 107 20.73 3.94 2.88
C GLN A 107 21.55 3.50 1.65
N LYS A 108 21.07 3.80 0.43
CA LYS A 108 21.86 3.56 -0.79
C LYS A 108 23.01 4.57 -0.86
N LYS A 109 24.15 4.21 -0.27
CA LYS A 109 25.42 4.94 -0.40
C LYS A 109 25.67 5.30 -1.85
N THR A 110 25.80 6.59 -2.12
CA THR A 110 26.11 7.12 -3.45
C THR A 110 27.50 6.65 -3.89
N LYS A 111 27.77 6.62 -5.21
CA LYS A 111 29.09 6.22 -5.76
C LYS A 111 30.24 7.02 -5.13
N LYS A 112 30.00 8.31 -4.83
CA LYS A 112 30.97 9.23 -4.21
C LYS A 112 31.26 8.87 -2.74
N GLU A 113 30.23 8.50 -1.97
CA GLU A 113 30.40 8.10 -0.57
C GLU A 113 31.16 6.78 -0.45
N ARG A 114 30.87 5.80 -1.31
CA ARG A 114 31.62 4.53 -1.39
C ARG A 114 33.10 4.77 -1.67
N GLN A 115 33.40 5.60 -2.68
CA GLN A 115 34.79 5.92 -3.05
C GLN A 115 35.54 6.65 -1.91
N LYS A 116 34.86 7.50 -1.14
CA LYS A 116 35.46 8.20 -0.01
C LYS A 116 35.76 7.27 1.17
N GLU A 117 34.87 6.31 1.46
CA GLU A 117 35.13 5.27 2.46
C GLU A 117 36.29 4.35 2.06
N GLU A 118 36.32 3.90 0.80
CA GLU A 118 37.42 3.08 0.27
C GLU A 118 38.77 3.82 0.39
N GLN A 119 38.82 5.10 0.03
CA GLN A 119 40.03 5.92 0.20
C GLN A 119 40.40 6.11 1.68
N ALA A 120 39.42 6.23 2.58
CA ALA A 120 39.65 6.36 4.01
C ALA A 120 40.18 5.05 4.62
N GLU A 121 39.69 3.89 4.17
CA GLU A 121 40.22 2.58 4.56
C GLU A 121 41.63 2.36 4.03
N VAL A 122 41.90 2.67 2.76
CA VAL A 122 43.26 2.56 2.19
C VAL A 122 44.25 3.48 2.92
N ARG A 123 43.83 4.68 3.33
CA ARG A 123 44.66 5.59 4.14
C ARG A 123 44.90 5.09 5.56
N LYS A 124 43.94 4.40 6.18
CA LYS A 124 44.11 3.80 7.51
C LYS A 124 45.02 2.56 7.46
N VAL A 125 44.96 1.79 6.38
CA VAL A 125 45.77 0.58 6.18
C VAL A 125 47.21 0.89 5.75
N LYS A 126 47.51 2.12 5.29
CA LYS A 126 48.89 2.62 5.20
C LYS A 126 49.30 3.25 6.54
N PRO A 127 49.91 2.52 7.49
CA PRO A 127 50.65 3.18 8.54
C PRO A 127 51.77 4.01 7.88
N GLN A 128 51.89 5.26 8.31
CA GLN A 128 53.09 6.05 8.05
C GLN A 128 54.23 5.33 8.75
N LEU A 129 54.98 4.50 8.02
CA LEU A 129 56.31 4.10 8.45
C LEU A 129 57.11 5.40 8.58
N PRO A 130 57.66 5.72 9.76
CA PRO A 130 58.61 6.82 9.88
C PRO A 130 59.76 6.57 8.92
N VAL A 131 59.92 7.44 7.92
CA VAL A 131 61.12 7.45 7.10
C VAL A 131 62.19 8.11 7.98
N GLU A 132 62.93 7.30 8.74
CA GLU A 132 64.21 7.72 9.29
C GLU A 132 65.16 7.93 8.09
N PRO A 133 65.87 9.07 8.00
CA PRO A 133 66.89 9.23 6.98
C PRO A 133 68.11 8.41 7.39
N GLU A 134 68.15 7.14 7.02
CA GLU A 134 69.41 6.40 6.97
C GLU A 134 70.26 7.01 5.84
N GLU A 135 71.49 7.40 6.16
CA GLU A 135 72.51 7.76 5.18
C GLU A 135 72.84 6.51 4.36
N ILE A 136 72.21 6.40 3.19
CA ILE A 136 72.47 5.31 2.25
C ILE A 136 73.69 5.70 1.42
N GLU A 137 74.81 5.01 1.66
CA GLU A 137 75.95 4.98 0.74
C GLU A 137 75.45 4.61 -0.67
N VAL A 138 75.88 5.41 -1.65
CA VAL A 138 75.41 5.36 -3.03
C VAL A 138 75.93 4.10 -3.73
N ALA A 139 75.30 2.97 -3.46
CA ALA A 139 75.41 1.78 -4.30
C ALA A 139 74.37 1.89 -5.41
N SER A 140 74.86 1.99 -6.66
CA SER A 140 74.09 2.09 -7.88
C SER A 140 73.02 0.98 -8.00
N ILE A 141 71.77 1.34 -7.70
CA ILE A 141 70.60 0.50 -7.99
C ILE A 141 70.29 0.69 -9.47
N GLN A 142 70.33 -0.41 -10.21
CA GLN A 142 69.96 -0.46 -11.62
C GLN A 142 68.50 0.00 -11.77
N ASN A 143 68.29 0.92 -12.70
CA ASN A 143 67.01 1.56 -13.00
C ASN A 143 66.00 0.50 -13.45
N GLU A 144 65.19 -0.04 -12.54
CA GLU A 144 64.04 -0.85 -12.90
C GLU A 144 63.02 0.06 -13.57
N ALA A 145 62.68 -0.29 -14.82
CA ALA A 145 61.82 0.50 -15.69
C ALA A 145 60.48 0.79 -15.02
N GLU A 146 60.05 2.06 -15.08
CA GLU A 146 58.71 2.48 -14.68
C GLU A 146 57.67 1.54 -15.31
N PRO A 147 56.69 1.02 -14.55
CA PRO A 147 55.61 0.25 -15.15
C PRO A 147 54.87 1.15 -16.15
N GLY A 148 55.00 0.79 -17.43
CA GLY A 148 54.43 1.55 -18.54
C GLY A 148 52.96 1.82 -18.33
N MET A 149 52.55 3.08 -18.55
CA MET A 149 51.16 3.49 -18.48
C MET A 149 50.31 2.56 -19.38
N PRO A 150 49.21 1.98 -18.88
CA PRO A 150 48.35 1.14 -19.69
C PRO A 150 47.76 1.96 -20.84
N GLU A 151 47.78 1.38 -22.04
CA GLU A 151 47.23 1.98 -23.24
C GLU A 151 45.71 2.15 -23.07
N VAL A 152 45.25 3.39 -23.08
CA VAL A 152 43.83 3.73 -22.96
C VAL A 152 43.25 3.75 -24.36
N PHE A 153 42.44 2.74 -24.69
CA PHE A 153 41.70 2.71 -25.96
C PHE A 153 40.54 3.70 -25.92
N ASP A 154 40.40 4.47 -27.00
CA ASP A 154 39.25 5.34 -27.19
C ASP A 154 38.04 4.52 -27.65
N TYR A 155 36.95 4.57 -26.87
CA TYR A 155 35.75 3.77 -27.11
C TYR A 155 35.08 4.10 -28.44
N ASP A 156 35.15 5.37 -28.86
CA ASP A 156 34.55 5.80 -30.12
C ASP A 156 35.30 5.23 -31.34
N GLN A 157 36.62 5.05 -31.23
CA GLN A 157 37.42 4.40 -32.27
C GLN A 157 37.16 2.90 -32.35
N MET A 158 37.12 2.19 -31.22
CA MET A 158 36.80 0.75 -31.23
C MET A 158 35.42 0.47 -31.81
N ARG A 159 34.48 1.39 -31.60
CA ARG A 159 33.13 1.30 -32.17
C ARG A 159 33.13 1.44 -33.69
N ALA A 160 33.93 2.35 -34.24
CA ALA A 160 34.04 2.54 -35.68
C ALA A 160 34.73 1.36 -36.37
N ASP A 161 35.78 0.81 -35.75
CA ASP A 161 36.59 -0.27 -36.33
C ASP A 161 35.94 -1.66 -36.20
N TYR A 162 35.24 -1.92 -35.09
CA TYR A 162 34.73 -3.27 -34.76
C TYR A 162 33.21 -3.36 -34.63
N GLY A 163 32.47 -2.25 -34.73
CA GLY A 163 31.02 -2.25 -34.93
C GLY A 163 30.15 -2.82 -33.81
N TRP A 164 30.60 -2.78 -32.56
CA TRP A 164 29.79 -3.15 -31.38
C TRP A 164 28.81 -2.05 -30.92
#